data_AF-A0A938MZH8-F1
#
_entry.id   AF-A0A938MZH8-F1
#
_cell.length_a   1.000
_cell.length_b   1.000
_cell.length_c   1.000
_cell.angle_alpha   90.00
_cell.angle_beta   90.00
_cell.angle_gamma   90.00
#
_symmetry.space_group_name_H-M   'P 1'
#
loop_
_entity.id
_entity.type
_entity.pdbx_description
1 polymer ?
#
loop_
_entity_poly.entity_id
_entity_poly.type
_entity_poly.pdbx_seq_one_letter_code
_entity_poly.pdbx_strand_id
1 'polypeptide(L)'
;MSVPHTRTGKSARPTGRAACARPASLNTDLGKGIAMLVTWTLIAVAGLASEGVTMKFIPEGVTARVGGYRPMRAVMDAAADTVKVAPEGLETPKYGAIKIGDKSWAFIVDEPTDKPAKLFVDTNGDGDLTNDPAPTWEASKDGELTTYRGTSQVDLGSGNLGSLGMYRFDPTDPRRPQLKETLLYYTDYGYEIALELDGVPFTTFVAGQPDERTSFWIDRDGNKQRSSRREVAQVDKPFNFTGTTYLLQLKDGTLGLEKATEELPVMPMPPDLAVGKKALEFSMPATDGTTIEFPKAYAGKLVMLDFWATWCGPCIAELPNVKKAYADWHDKGFEVLGISFDDKDMAEKIAAFTKEQEMPWAQIYEGKAWNTTIGEMYDVSGIPFVLLVDGDSGEIVATTRDLRGPGLSEFIGNMLAKKQGAAKEEK
;
A
#
# COMPACT_ATOMS: atom_id res chain seq x y z
N MET A 1 13.88 -54.96 -24.26
CA MET A 1 14.41 -55.53 -25.52
C MET A 1 13.26 -55.67 -26.52
N SER A 2 13.55 -55.44 -27.80
CA SER A 2 12.83 -55.98 -28.98
C SER A 2 11.39 -55.53 -29.31
N VAL A 3 11.26 -54.95 -30.51
CA VAL A 3 10.03 -54.75 -31.31
C VAL A 3 9.92 -55.90 -32.34
N PRO A 4 8.71 -56.31 -32.79
CA PRO A 4 8.38 -56.26 -34.23
C PRO A 4 6.94 -55.74 -34.49
N HIS A 5 6.63 -54.85 -35.45
CA HIS A 5 6.68 -54.90 -36.94
C HIS A 5 5.46 -55.59 -37.62
N THR A 6 4.51 -54.82 -38.20
CA THR A 6 4.31 -54.47 -39.66
C THR A 6 3.62 -55.58 -40.52
N ARG A 7 2.92 -55.39 -41.66
CA ARG A 7 2.76 -54.24 -42.61
C ARG A 7 1.55 -54.40 -43.60
N THR A 8 1.28 -53.30 -44.35
CA THR A 8 0.47 -53.11 -45.61
C THR A 8 -1.04 -52.85 -45.48
N GLY A 9 -1.75 -52.19 -46.43
CA GLY A 9 -1.29 -51.32 -47.56
C GLY A 9 -2.33 -51.05 -48.70
N LYS A 10 -2.08 -50.02 -49.54
CA LYS A 10 -2.86 -49.53 -50.75
C LYS A 10 -4.25 -48.88 -50.46
N SER A 11 -4.75 -47.84 -51.16
CA SER A 11 -4.26 -47.02 -52.30
C SER A 11 -4.88 -45.59 -52.31
N ALA A 12 -4.27 -44.67 -53.07
CA ALA A 12 -4.42 -43.21 -53.10
C ALA A 12 -5.69 -42.57 -53.76
N ARG A 13 -6.07 -41.37 -53.24
CA ARG A 13 -6.40 -40.04 -53.87
C ARG A 13 -6.85 -39.93 -55.36
N PRO A 14 -7.68 -38.92 -55.76
CA PRO A 14 -7.31 -37.49 -55.68
C PRO A 14 -8.43 -36.45 -55.39
N THR A 15 -8.04 -35.16 -55.50
CA THR A 15 -8.71 -33.93 -55.04
C THR A 15 -9.29 -33.06 -56.17
N GLY A 16 -10.30 -32.22 -55.88
CA GLY A 16 -10.74 -31.12 -56.75
C GLY A 16 -11.47 -30.00 -55.99
N ARG A 17 -11.29 -28.74 -56.39
CA ARG A 17 -11.79 -27.52 -55.69
C ARG A 17 -12.26 -26.47 -56.71
N ALA A 18 -13.50 -26.00 -56.59
CA ALA A 18 -14.08 -24.74 -57.13
C ALA A 18 -15.61 -24.75 -56.88
N ALA A 19 -16.40 -23.68 -56.81
CA ALA A 19 -16.31 -22.25 -56.47
C ALA A 19 -17.52 -21.57 -57.15
N CYS A 20 -18.11 -20.54 -56.51
CA CYS A 20 -19.10 -19.58 -57.04
C CYS A 20 -20.53 -20.07 -57.41
N ALA A 21 -21.53 -19.60 -56.64
CA ALA A 21 -22.60 -18.72 -57.14
C ALA A 21 -23.49 -18.14 -56.02
N ARG A 22 -23.89 -16.88 -56.18
CA ARG A 22 -25.00 -16.14 -55.54
C ARG A 22 -25.55 -15.19 -56.64
N PRO A 23 -26.75 -14.56 -56.53
CA PRO A 23 -27.71 -14.58 -55.43
C PRO A 23 -29.17 -14.87 -55.88
N ALA A 24 -30.10 -14.98 -54.92
CA ALA A 24 -31.51 -14.60 -55.09
C ALA A 24 -32.08 -14.15 -53.73
N SER A 25 -32.91 -13.11 -53.76
CA SER A 25 -33.53 -12.48 -52.58
C SER A 25 -34.84 -13.15 -52.17
N LEU A 26 -35.20 -13.08 -50.88
CA LEU A 26 -36.57 -12.77 -50.45
C LEU A 26 -36.60 -12.31 -48.98
N ASN A 27 -37.39 -11.28 -48.70
CA ASN A 27 -37.60 -10.71 -47.37
C ASN A 27 -38.58 -11.54 -46.53
N THR A 28 -38.32 -11.61 -45.21
CA THR A 28 -39.28 -11.45 -44.10
C THR A 28 -38.44 -11.47 -42.81
N ASP A 29 -38.15 -10.37 -42.09
CA ASP A 29 -38.95 -9.33 -41.43
C ASP A 29 -38.97 -9.53 -39.90
N LEU A 30 -38.88 -8.41 -39.16
CA LEU A 30 -39.02 -8.21 -37.71
C LEU A 30 -38.12 -9.00 -36.72
N GLY A 31 -37.05 -8.33 -36.28
CA GLY A 31 -36.34 -8.60 -35.02
C GLY A 31 -35.54 -7.37 -34.57
N LYS A 32 -36.18 -6.47 -33.79
CA LYS A 32 -35.62 -5.15 -33.45
C LYS A 32 -34.31 -5.26 -32.67
N GLY A 33 -33.19 -4.91 -33.31
CA GLY A 33 -31.93 -4.66 -32.61
C GLY A 33 -31.98 -3.32 -31.87
N ILE A 34 -31.90 -3.34 -30.54
CA ILE A 34 -31.63 -2.15 -29.74
C ILE A 34 -30.15 -1.82 -29.92
N ALA A 35 -29.85 -0.85 -30.79
CA ALA A 35 -28.53 -0.24 -30.84
C ALA A 35 -28.38 0.62 -29.57
N MET A 36 -27.62 0.11 -28.58
CA MET A 36 -27.10 0.96 -27.51
C MET A 36 -26.12 1.96 -28.13
N LEU A 37 -26.63 3.14 -28.48
CA LEU A 37 -25.79 4.33 -28.57
C LEU A 37 -25.24 4.61 -27.17
N VAL A 38 -23.99 4.21 -26.93
CA VAL A 38 -23.19 4.77 -25.85
C VAL A 38 -22.86 6.21 -26.25
N THR A 39 -23.80 7.12 -26.00
CA THR A 39 -23.52 8.55 -26.06
C THR A 39 -22.52 8.87 -24.97
N TRP A 40 -21.26 9.06 -25.36
CA TRP A 40 -20.30 9.79 -24.54
C TRP A 40 -20.83 11.22 -24.40
N THR A 41 -21.57 11.46 -23.32
CA THR A 41 -21.95 12.81 -22.94
C THR A 41 -20.68 13.54 -22.57
N LEU A 42 -20.14 14.34 -23.49
CA LEU A 42 -19.14 15.34 -23.12
C LEU A 42 -19.78 16.24 -22.07
N ILE A 43 -19.31 16.12 -20.83
CA ILE A 43 -19.59 17.09 -19.79
C ILE A 43 -19.09 18.43 -20.33
N ALA A 44 -19.99 19.40 -20.43
CA ALA A 44 -19.63 20.73 -20.91
C ALA A 44 -18.64 21.35 -19.92
N VAL A 45 -17.40 21.55 -20.37
CA VAL A 45 -16.33 22.15 -19.55
C VAL A 45 -16.66 23.63 -19.33
N ALA A 46 -17.45 23.90 -18.29
CA ALA A 46 -17.43 25.19 -17.63
C ALA A 46 -16.00 25.43 -17.11
N GLY A 47 -15.55 26.68 -17.11
CA GLY A 47 -14.20 27.00 -16.64
C GLY A 47 -14.02 26.57 -15.19
N LEU A 48 -13.01 25.73 -14.92
CA LEU A 48 -12.59 25.36 -13.58
C LEU A 48 -12.19 26.64 -12.82
N ALA A 49 -13.10 27.13 -11.99
CA ALA A 49 -12.71 27.99 -10.88
C ALA A 49 -11.93 27.10 -9.91
N SER A 50 -10.68 27.46 -9.59
CA SER A 50 -9.88 26.80 -8.55
C SER A 50 -10.35 27.19 -7.15
N GLU A 51 -11.66 27.40 -6.97
CA GLU A 51 -12.26 27.78 -5.70
C GLU A 51 -12.24 26.57 -4.78
N GLY A 52 -11.45 26.66 -3.71
CA GLY A 52 -11.33 25.59 -2.71
C GLY A 52 -10.26 24.53 -2.99
N VAL A 53 -9.32 24.71 -3.93
CA VAL A 53 -8.06 23.94 -4.00
C VAL A 53 -6.88 24.82 -4.34
N THR A 54 -5.77 24.63 -3.64
CA THR A 54 -4.46 25.19 -3.98
C THR A 54 -3.39 24.11 -3.97
N MET A 55 -2.45 24.19 -4.92
CA MET A 55 -1.26 23.34 -4.97
C MET A 55 -0.02 24.20 -4.78
N LYS A 56 0.80 23.85 -3.79
CA LYS A 56 2.06 24.52 -3.49
C LYS A 56 3.20 23.52 -3.61
N PHE A 57 4.12 23.78 -4.54
CA PHE A 57 5.27 22.94 -4.78
C PHE A 57 6.18 22.85 -3.55
N ILE A 58 6.65 21.64 -3.26
CA ILE A 58 7.67 21.34 -2.25
C ILE A 58 8.87 20.74 -3.00
N PRO A 59 10.05 21.39 -3.00
CA PRO A 59 11.22 20.89 -3.71
C PRO A 59 11.84 19.64 -3.06
N GLU A 60 11.70 19.44 -1.74
CA GLU A 60 12.32 18.32 -1.01
C GLU A 60 11.62 18.01 0.33
N GLY A 61 11.88 16.83 0.88
CA GLY A 61 11.38 16.37 2.18
C GLY A 61 9.91 15.93 2.21
N VAL A 62 9.23 15.80 1.07
CA VAL A 62 7.81 15.40 1.05
C VAL A 62 7.63 13.93 1.44
N THR A 63 8.63 13.07 1.22
CA THR A 63 8.57 11.63 1.55
C THR A 63 8.22 11.41 3.03
N ALA A 64 8.82 12.22 3.90
CA ALA A 64 8.56 12.18 5.34
C ALA A 64 7.13 12.60 5.69
N ARG A 65 6.55 13.54 4.93
CA ARG A 65 5.16 14.02 5.12
C ARG A 65 4.11 13.03 4.63
N VAL A 66 4.42 12.28 3.57
CA VAL A 66 3.51 11.23 3.04
C VAL A 66 3.68 9.86 3.72
N GLY A 67 4.62 9.74 4.67
CA GLY A 67 4.82 8.54 5.49
C GLY A 67 5.62 7.43 4.82
N GLY A 68 6.32 7.69 3.72
CA GLY A 68 7.15 6.71 3.01
C GLY A 68 7.18 6.91 1.50
N TYR A 69 7.88 6.01 0.79
CA TYR A 69 8.03 6.06 -0.67
C TYR A 69 7.72 4.71 -1.33
N ARG A 70 7.43 4.75 -2.64
CA ARG A 70 7.41 3.57 -3.50
C ARG A 70 8.59 3.66 -4.47
N PRO A 71 9.61 2.79 -4.36
CA PRO A 71 10.80 2.91 -5.19
C PRO A 71 10.51 2.50 -6.64
N MET A 72 10.89 3.35 -7.57
CA MET A 72 10.98 3.10 -8.99
C MET A 72 12.33 2.46 -9.34
N ARG A 73 12.40 1.77 -10.49
CA ARG A 73 13.61 1.08 -10.97
C ARG A 73 14.15 1.79 -12.20
N ALA A 74 15.36 2.32 -12.11
CA ALA A 74 16.15 2.72 -13.27
C ALA A 74 17.11 1.58 -13.61
N VAL A 75 17.00 1.03 -14.81
CA VAL A 75 17.86 -0.06 -15.28
C VAL A 75 19.09 0.52 -15.99
N MET A 76 20.25 -0.07 -15.76
CA MET A 76 21.55 0.38 -16.27
C MET A 76 22.09 -0.52 -17.39
N ASP A 77 21.20 -0.94 -18.30
CA ASP A 77 21.48 -1.79 -19.46
C ASP A 77 21.05 -1.15 -20.79
N ALA A 78 20.20 -0.12 -20.75
CA ALA A 78 19.75 0.63 -21.90
C ALA A 78 20.68 1.80 -22.20
N ALA A 79 21.04 1.94 -23.49
CA ALA A 79 22.01 2.88 -24.02
C ALA A 79 21.94 4.30 -23.42
N ALA A 80 23.11 4.82 -23.06
CA ALA A 80 23.33 6.15 -22.51
C ALA A 80 23.22 7.27 -23.56
N ASP A 81 22.29 7.16 -24.52
CA ASP A 81 22.21 8.04 -25.70
C ASP A 81 21.94 9.52 -25.34
N THR A 82 21.57 9.80 -24.10
CA THR A 82 21.44 11.14 -23.52
C THR A 82 22.74 11.68 -22.91
N VAL A 83 23.70 10.84 -22.54
CA VAL A 83 25.02 11.26 -22.01
C VAL A 83 25.91 11.72 -23.16
N LYS A 84 26.09 13.03 -23.28
CA LYS A 84 26.97 13.68 -24.27
C LYS A 84 28.37 13.87 -23.73
N VAL A 85 28.49 14.18 -22.44
CA VAL A 85 29.76 14.38 -21.74
C VAL A 85 29.69 13.67 -20.38
N ALA A 86 30.71 12.90 -20.07
CA ALA A 86 30.84 12.17 -18.82
C ALA A 86 32.04 12.69 -18.01
N PRO A 87 32.01 12.62 -16.67
CA PRO A 87 33.16 12.94 -15.83
C PRO A 87 34.41 12.16 -16.20
N GLU A 88 35.58 12.78 -16.05
CA GLU A 88 36.86 12.10 -16.22
C GLU A 88 37.17 11.13 -15.06
N GLY A 89 37.98 10.11 -15.33
CA GLY A 89 38.51 9.21 -14.30
C GLY A 89 37.51 8.16 -13.77
N LEU A 90 36.44 7.87 -14.52
CA LEU A 90 35.54 6.74 -14.26
C LEU A 90 36.26 5.41 -14.49
N GLU A 91 36.08 4.42 -13.61
CA GLU A 91 36.79 3.14 -13.67
C GLU A 91 35.91 1.98 -14.17
N THR A 92 34.67 1.94 -13.71
CA THR A 92 33.65 0.93 -14.03
C THR A 92 32.26 1.57 -14.12
N PRO A 93 32.07 2.54 -15.04
CA PRO A 93 30.82 3.28 -15.13
C PRO A 93 29.67 2.41 -15.64
N LYS A 94 28.54 2.53 -14.98
CA LYS A 94 27.24 2.00 -15.42
C LYS A 94 26.31 3.17 -15.67
N TYR A 95 25.68 3.16 -16.83
CA TYR A 95 24.87 4.27 -17.31
C TYR A 95 23.40 3.88 -17.28
N GLY A 96 22.53 4.84 -16.97
CA GLY A 96 21.09 4.65 -17.10
C GLY A 96 20.35 5.99 -17.19
N ALA A 97 19.02 5.92 -17.14
CA ALA A 97 18.16 7.09 -17.08
C ALA A 97 17.09 6.96 -15.98
N ILE A 98 16.94 8.03 -15.19
CA ILE A 98 15.82 8.25 -14.27
C ILE A 98 14.65 8.76 -15.11
N LYS A 99 13.45 8.18 -14.96
CA LYS A 99 12.25 8.59 -15.71
C LYS A 99 11.12 8.97 -14.78
N ILE A 100 10.52 10.14 -15.00
CA ILE A 100 9.34 10.61 -14.24
C ILE A 100 8.41 11.34 -15.21
N GLY A 101 7.23 10.76 -15.44
CA GLY A 101 6.37 11.18 -16.55
C GLY A 101 7.12 11.09 -17.88
N ASP A 102 7.02 12.13 -18.70
CA ASP A 102 7.72 12.25 -19.99
C ASP A 102 9.17 12.76 -19.86
N LYS A 103 9.65 13.06 -18.64
CA LYS A 103 11.00 13.55 -18.39
C LYS A 103 11.97 12.40 -18.12
N SER A 104 13.21 12.61 -18.56
CA SER A 104 14.30 11.65 -18.45
C SER A 104 15.60 12.39 -18.14
N TRP A 105 16.32 11.93 -17.13
CA TRP A 105 17.64 12.47 -16.72
C TRP A 105 18.65 11.34 -16.74
N ALA A 106 19.80 11.55 -17.36
CA ALA A 106 20.86 10.56 -17.37
C ALA A 106 21.51 10.41 -15.98
N PHE A 107 22.13 9.26 -15.73
CA PHE A 107 23.00 9.10 -14.56
C PHE A 107 24.12 8.10 -14.84
N ILE A 108 25.19 8.22 -14.06
CA ILE A 108 26.32 7.29 -14.05
C ILE A 108 26.52 6.81 -12.61
N VAL A 109 26.57 5.49 -12.41
CA VAL A 109 27.09 4.88 -11.19
C VAL A 109 28.44 4.27 -11.51
N ASP A 110 29.52 4.80 -10.95
CA ASP A 110 30.85 4.21 -11.05
C ASP A 110 31.06 3.28 -9.84
N GLU A 111 31.25 1.97 -10.08
CA GLU A 111 31.30 0.93 -9.01
C GLU A 111 32.65 0.16 -8.98
N PRO A 112 33.80 0.84 -8.82
CA PRO A 112 35.12 0.20 -8.78
C PRO A 112 35.23 -0.82 -7.64
N THR A 113 35.91 -1.94 -7.89
CA THR A 113 35.94 -3.08 -6.96
C THR A 113 36.52 -2.75 -5.58
N ASP A 114 37.50 -1.85 -5.51
CA ASP A 114 38.26 -1.54 -4.28
C ASP A 114 38.10 -0.09 -3.79
N LYS A 115 37.09 0.65 -4.29
CA LYS A 115 36.85 2.06 -3.92
C LYS A 115 35.35 2.31 -3.71
N PRO A 116 34.95 3.33 -2.93
CA PRO A 116 33.53 3.67 -2.78
C PRO A 116 32.88 3.97 -4.13
N ALA A 117 31.67 3.44 -4.33
CA ALA A 117 30.89 3.76 -5.52
C ALA A 117 30.57 5.27 -5.57
N LYS A 118 30.54 5.84 -6.77
CA LYS A 118 30.14 7.24 -7.01
C LYS A 118 28.88 7.30 -7.85
N LEU A 119 28.12 8.37 -7.67
CA LEU A 119 26.93 8.68 -8.44
C LEU A 119 27.10 10.06 -9.09
N PHE A 120 26.70 10.16 -10.35
CA PHE A 120 26.54 11.41 -11.10
C PHE A 120 25.15 11.43 -11.72
N VAL A 121 24.49 12.59 -11.74
CA VAL A 121 23.15 12.77 -12.29
C VAL A 121 23.16 14.00 -13.19
N ASP A 122 22.61 13.86 -14.39
CA ASP A 122 22.29 14.93 -15.33
C ASP A 122 21.10 15.71 -14.79
N THR A 123 21.34 16.69 -13.93
CA THR A 123 20.28 17.37 -13.17
C THR A 123 19.45 18.29 -14.06
N ASN A 124 20.06 18.89 -15.09
CA ASN A 124 19.41 19.82 -15.99
C ASN A 124 18.81 19.15 -17.26
N GLY A 125 19.22 17.91 -17.58
CA GLY A 125 18.76 17.16 -18.76
C GLY A 125 19.47 17.52 -20.08
N ASP A 126 20.59 18.24 -20.01
CA ASP A 126 21.41 18.62 -21.17
C ASP A 126 22.39 17.51 -21.59
N GLY A 127 22.67 16.54 -20.73
CA GLY A 127 23.53 15.39 -21.01
C GLY A 127 25.03 15.59 -20.72
N ASP A 128 25.45 16.72 -20.14
CA ASP A 128 26.81 17.00 -19.70
C ASP A 128 26.93 16.91 -18.17
N LEU A 129 27.19 15.68 -17.69
CA LEU A 129 27.30 15.35 -16.27
C LEU A 129 28.57 15.93 -15.60
N THR A 130 29.31 16.80 -16.29
CA THR A 130 30.47 17.52 -15.72
C THR A 130 30.12 18.90 -15.16
N ASN A 131 28.95 19.45 -15.54
CA ASN A 131 28.48 20.77 -15.09
C ASN A 131 27.44 20.70 -13.95
N ASP A 132 26.99 19.50 -13.59
CA ASP A 132 25.95 19.24 -12.60
C ASP A 132 26.41 19.33 -11.13
N PRO A 133 25.51 19.73 -10.21
CA PRO A 133 25.73 19.58 -8.77
C PRO A 133 25.95 18.12 -8.36
N ALA A 134 27.00 17.87 -7.58
CA ALA A 134 27.27 16.53 -7.06
C ALA A 134 26.13 16.05 -6.13
N PRO A 135 25.57 14.85 -6.34
CA PRO A 135 24.57 14.30 -5.45
C PRO A 135 25.19 13.90 -4.11
N THR A 136 24.37 13.80 -3.06
CA THR A 136 24.80 13.03 -1.87
C THR A 136 24.82 11.56 -2.26
N TRP A 137 25.86 10.82 -1.84
CA TRP A 137 25.98 9.38 -2.14
C TRP A 137 26.95 8.70 -1.18
N GLU A 138 26.40 8.03 -0.16
CA GLU A 138 27.17 7.46 0.95
C GLU A 138 26.78 6.01 1.21
N ALA A 139 27.74 5.23 1.71
CA ALA A 139 27.48 3.88 2.20
C ALA A 139 26.69 3.94 3.52
N SER A 140 25.64 3.14 3.62
CA SER A 140 24.68 3.13 4.70
C SER A 140 24.31 1.70 5.09
N LYS A 141 24.18 1.45 6.39
CA LYS A 141 23.80 0.15 6.95
C LYS A 141 22.65 0.32 7.93
N ASP A 142 21.55 -0.36 7.66
CA ASP A 142 20.33 -0.34 8.48
C ASP A 142 19.92 -1.80 8.79
N GLY A 143 20.21 -2.27 9.99
CA GLY A 143 20.11 -3.68 10.36
C GLY A 143 20.96 -4.58 9.45
N GLU A 144 20.29 -5.47 8.71
CA GLU A 144 20.90 -6.36 7.69
C GLU A 144 20.89 -5.78 6.26
N LEU A 145 20.43 -4.54 6.10
CA LEU A 145 20.42 -3.84 4.82
C LEU A 145 21.74 -3.09 4.63
N THR A 146 22.48 -3.38 3.57
CA THR A 146 23.69 -2.61 3.23
C THR A 146 23.51 -1.99 1.85
N THR A 147 23.58 -0.66 1.78
CA THR A 147 23.25 0.12 0.57
C THR A 147 24.17 1.31 0.42
N TYR A 148 24.36 1.78 -0.81
CA TYR A 148 24.67 3.19 -1.05
C TYR A 148 23.35 3.96 -1.16
N ARG A 149 23.28 5.17 -0.59
CA ARG A 149 22.10 6.04 -0.62
C ARG A 149 22.51 7.51 -0.73
N GLY A 150 21.66 8.30 -1.36
CA GLY A 150 21.63 9.73 -1.16
C GLY A 150 20.57 10.42 -2.02
N THR A 151 20.85 11.64 -2.44
CA THR A 151 19.89 12.56 -3.05
C THR A 151 20.51 13.38 -4.18
N SER A 152 19.70 13.68 -5.19
CA SER A 152 20.02 14.64 -6.25
C SER A 152 18.80 15.53 -6.50
N GLN A 153 19.00 16.75 -6.97
CA GLN A 153 17.92 17.54 -7.57
C GLN A 153 17.87 17.30 -9.08
N VAL A 154 16.69 17.51 -9.68
CA VAL A 154 16.47 17.45 -11.14
C VAL A 154 15.53 18.57 -11.61
N ASP A 155 15.73 19.09 -12.82
CA ASP A 155 14.91 20.16 -13.40
C ASP A 155 13.58 19.64 -13.97
N LEU A 156 12.52 19.89 -13.22
CA LEU A 156 11.14 19.57 -13.60
C LEU A 156 10.56 20.57 -14.61
N GLY A 157 11.36 21.54 -15.08
CA GLY A 157 10.91 22.64 -15.93
C GLY A 157 10.16 23.71 -15.14
N SER A 158 9.84 24.81 -15.83
CA SER A 158 9.12 25.96 -15.25
C SER A 158 9.80 26.57 -14.00
N GLY A 159 11.10 26.34 -13.81
CA GLY A 159 11.88 26.81 -12.65
C GLY A 159 11.78 25.93 -11.40
N ASN A 160 11.16 24.75 -11.48
CA ASN A 160 11.02 23.84 -10.35
C ASN A 160 12.13 22.79 -10.33
N LEU A 161 13.04 22.88 -9.37
CA LEU A 161 13.97 21.81 -9.03
C LEU A 161 13.32 20.84 -8.05
N GLY A 162 13.34 19.54 -8.36
CA GLY A 162 12.78 18.49 -7.51
C GLY A 162 13.84 17.55 -6.97
N SER A 163 13.88 17.32 -5.66
CA SER A 163 14.72 16.33 -5.01
C SER A 163 14.25 14.90 -5.27
N LEU A 164 15.20 14.03 -5.58
CA LEU A 164 15.05 12.59 -5.72
C LEU A 164 15.85 11.90 -4.63
N GLY A 165 15.22 10.97 -3.92
CA GLY A 165 15.92 10.02 -3.06
C GLY A 165 16.35 8.80 -3.89
N MET A 166 17.59 8.38 -3.74
CA MET A 166 18.21 7.36 -4.59
C MET A 166 18.99 6.37 -3.73
N TYR A 167 18.94 5.08 -4.04
CA TYR A 167 19.71 4.07 -3.32
C TYR A 167 19.94 2.80 -4.16
N ARG A 168 20.95 2.04 -3.75
CA ARG A 168 21.40 0.83 -4.45
C ARG A 168 22.03 -0.12 -3.46
N PHE A 169 21.70 -1.41 -3.56
CA PHE A 169 22.29 -2.44 -2.69
C PHE A 169 23.80 -2.51 -2.88
N ASP A 170 24.53 -2.61 -1.77
CA ASP A 170 25.97 -2.84 -1.78
C ASP A 170 26.31 -4.15 -2.51
N PRO A 171 27.48 -4.29 -3.18
CA PRO A 171 27.91 -5.54 -3.79
C PRO A 171 27.83 -6.78 -2.89
N THR A 172 27.95 -6.62 -1.58
CA THR A 172 27.91 -7.70 -0.56
C THR A 172 26.50 -8.05 -0.04
N ASP A 173 25.48 -7.24 -0.31
CA ASP A 173 24.12 -7.47 0.20
C ASP A 173 23.44 -8.66 -0.53
N PRO A 174 22.80 -9.62 0.16
CA PRO A 174 22.20 -10.80 -0.47
C PRO A 174 21.08 -10.49 -1.47
N ARG A 175 20.50 -9.27 -1.44
CA ARG A 175 19.47 -8.80 -2.37
C ARG A 175 20.07 -8.31 -3.69
N ARG A 176 21.37 -7.97 -3.68
CA ARG A 176 22.13 -7.42 -4.82
C ARG A 176 21.99 -8.21 -6.12
N PRO A 177 22.09 -9.55 -6.17
CA PRO A 177 22.09 -10.29 -7.44
C PRO A 177 20.81 -10.11 -8.26
N GLN A 178 19.66 -9.90 -7.61
CA GLN A 178 18.37 -9.71 -8.27
C GLN A 178 18.17 -8.29 -8.82
N LEU A 179 18.99 -7.34 -8.37
CA LEU A 179 18.91 -5.91 -8.69
C LEU A 179 20.26 -5.36 -9.18
N LYS A 180 21.10 -6.25 -9.72
CA LYS A 180 22.50 -5.97 -10.06
C LYS A 180 22.67 -4.82 -11.07
N GLU A 181 21.73 -4.64 -11.99
CA GLU A 181 21.72 -3.51 -12.94
C GLU A 181 20.65 -2.46 -12.62
N THR A 182 20.16 -2.38 -11.37
CA THR A 182 19.10 -1.45 -10.97
C THR A 182 19.58 -0.41 -9.97
N LEU A 183 19.41 0.87 -10.31
CA LEU A 183 19.36 1.96 -9.34
C LEU A 183 17.90 2.15 -8.90
N LEU A 184 17.65 2.25 -7.61
CA LEU A 184 16.32 2.50 -7.06
C LEU A 184 16.20 3.98 -6.72
N TYR A 185 15.07 4.59 -7.09
CA TYR A 185 14.82 6.02 -6.85
C TYR A 185 13.37 6.29 -6.48
N TYR A 186 13.12 7.44 -5.85
CA TYR A 186 11.79 7.93 -5.52
C TYR A 186 11.78 9.46 -5.53
N THR A 187 10.61 10.05 -5.74
CA THR A 187 10.40 11.50 -5.64
C THR A 187 10.35 11.92 -4.18
N ASP A 188 11.22 12.86 -3.79
CA ASP A 188 11.16 13.54 -2.49
C ASP A 188 10.69 15.00 -2.60
N TYR A 189 10.55 15.50 -3.83
CA TYR A 189 9.70 16.64 -4.16
C TYR A 189 8.22 16.24 -4.28
N GLY A 190 7.34 17.21 -4.18
CA GLY A 190 5.90 16.99 -4.36
C GLY A 190 5.08 18.27 -4.17
N TYR A 191 3.87 18.12 -3.63
CA TYR A 191 2.94 19.23 -3.41
C TYR A 191 2.30 19.17 -2.02
N GLU A 192 2.22 20.33 -1.37
CA GLU A 192 1.24 20.66 -0.34
C GLU A 192 -0.06 21.01 -1.06
N ILE A 193 -1.14 20.32 -0.73
CA ILE A 193 -2.46 20.53 -1.34
C ILE A 193 -3.39 20.95 -0.21
N ALA A 194 -3.82 22.21 -0.23
CA ALA A 194 -4.84 22.70 0.69
C ALA A 194 -6.17 22.82 -0.05
N LEU A 195 -7.24 22.31 0.57
CA LEU A 195 -8.56 22.24 -0.05
C LEU A 195 -9.67 22.47 0.99
N GLU A 196 -10.85 22.93 0.55
CA GLU A 196 -11.98 23.23 1.43
C GLU A 196 -13.23 22.42 1.03
N LEU A 197 -13.79 21.65 1.96
CA LEU A 197 -15.02 20.88 1.75
C LEU A 197 -16.12 21.41 2.69
N ASP A 198 -17.21 21.92 2.13
CA ASP A 198 -18.33 22.54 2.88
C ASP A 198 -17.91 23.54 3.98
N GLY A 199 -16.87 24.34 3.73
CA GLY A 199 -16.32 25.32 4.69
C GLY A 199 -15.28 24.77 5.66
N VAL A 200 -14.92 23.49 5.57
CA VAL A 200 -13.89 22.84 6.41
C VAL A 200 -12.58 22.76 5.63
N PRO A 201 -11.50 23.41 6.09
CA PRO A 201 -10.20 23.35 5.42
C PRO A 201 -9.43 22.08 5.78
N PHE A 202 -8.82 21.47 4.77
CA PHE A 202 -7.93 20.31 4.88
C PHE A 202 -6.58 20.62 4.23
N THR A 203 -5.55 19.90 4.64
CA THR A 203 -4.23 19.95 3.99
C THR A 203 -3.67 18.55 3.88
N THR A 204 -3.18 18.20 2.70
CA THR A 204 -2.59 16.90 2.39
C THR A 204 -1.29 17.08 1.60
N PHE A 205 -0.55 15.98 1.44
CA PHE A 205 0.74 15.94 0.76
C PHE A 205 0.75 14.81 -0.27
N VAL A 206 1.31 15.08 -1.44
CA VAL A 206 1.58 14.07 -2.48
C VAL A 206 3.03 14.17 -2.91
N ALA A 207 3.68 13.02 -3.09
CA ALA A 207 5.02 12.92 -3.65
C ALA A 207 4.97 12.84 -5.18
N GLY A 208 5.84 13.58 -5.86
CA GLY A 208 5.80 13.75 -7.31
C GLY A 208 4.65 14.64 -7.80
N GLN A 209 4.45 14.65 -9.11
CA GLN A 209 3.32 15.31 -9.78
C GLN A 209 2.08 14.39 -9.68
N PRO A 210 0.91 14.90 -9.21
CA PRO A 210 -0.34 14.14 -9.27
C PRO A 210 -0.71 13.69 -10.69
N ASP A 211 -1.27 12.48 -10.79
CA ASP A 211 -1.85 11.82 -11.97
C ASP A 211 -3.29 11.33 -11.70
N GLU A 212 -3.98 10.82 -12.72
CA GLU A 212 -5.36 10.26 -12.62
C GLU A 212 -5.51 9.10 -11.60
N ARG A 213 -4.40 8.50 -11.16
CA ARG A 213 -4.36 7.39 -10.19
C ARG A 213 -3.99 7.85 -8.79
N THR A 214 -3.71 9.14 -8.62
CA THR A 214 -3.21 9.70 -7.36
C THR A 214 -4.32 9.69 -6.32
N SER A 215 -4.00 9.14 -5.16
CA SER A 215 -4.87 9.11 -3.99
C SER A 215 -4.37 10.11 -2.94
N PHE A 216 -5.28 10.92 -2.42
CA PHE A 216 -5.04 11.89 -1.37
C PHE A 216 -5.56 11.35 -0.05
N TRP A 217 -4.74 11.39 0.99
CA TRP A 217 -5.20 11.17 2.36
C TRP A 217 -5.65 12.50 2.96
N ILE A 218 -6.91 12.59 3.36
CA ILE A 218 -7.50 13.77 4.00
C ILE A 218 -7.77 13.39 5.45
N ASP A 219 -6.93 13.86 6.37
CA ASP A 219 -7.09 13.68 7.83
C ASP A 219 -8.38 14.38 8.27
N ARG A 220 -9.45 13.59 8.49
CA ARG A 220 -10.81 14.07 8.77
C ARG A 220 -11.08 14.19 10.26
N ASP A 221 -10.48 13.32 11.07
CA ASP A 221 -10.66 13.33 12.53
C ASP A 221 -9.52 14.05 13.29
N GLY A 222 -8.44 14.42 12.59
CA GLY A 222 -7.30 15.16 13.14
C GLY A 222 -6.31 14.29 13.92
N ASN A 223 -6.44 12.95 13.85
CA ASN A 223 -5.63 12.01 14.62
C ASN A 223 -4.23 11.77 14.00
N LYS A 224 -4.00 12.22 12.75
CA LYS A 224 -2.76 12.07 11.96
C LYS A 224 -2.34 10.64 11.62
N GLN A 225 -3.26 9.68 11.73
CA GLN A 225 -3.13 8.29 11.33
C GLN A 225 -3.98 8.08 10.07
N ARG A 226 -3.52 7.23 9.16
CA ARG A 226 -4.18 7.05 7.87
C ARG A 226 -5.32 6.05 7.94
N SER A 227 -6.56 6.52 7.84
CA SER A 227 -7.67 5.63 7.47
C SER A 227 -7.61 5.30 5.97
N SER A 228 -7.19 4.08 5.62
CA SER A 228 -7.08 3.66 4.22
C SER A 228 -8.41 3.58 3.47
N ARG A 229 -9.54 3.50 4.19
CA ARG A 229 -10.89 3.35 3.63
C ARG A 229 -11.76 4.58 3.81
N ARG A 230 -11.57 5.35 4.91
CA ARG A 230 -12.49 6.42 5.33
C ARG A 230 -11.96 7.84 5.15
N GLU A 231 -10.72 7.98 4.68
CA GLU A 231 -10.01 9.26 4.50
C GLU A 231 -9.25 9.36 3.17
N VAL A 232 -9.53 8.45 2.22
CA VAL A 232 -8.85 8.44 0.92
C VAL A 232 -9.79 8.93 -0.17
N ALA A 233 -9.46 10.08 -0.77
CA ALA A 233 -10.00 10.52 -2.04
C ALA A 233 -9.05 10.11 -3.18
N GLN A 234 -9.54 10.00 -4.41
CA GLN A 234 -8.69 9.80 -5.60
C GLN A 234 -9.05 10.85 -6.66
N VAL A 235 -8.07 11.27 -7.45
CA VAL A 235 -8.31 11.98 -8.71
C VAL A 235 -9.35 11.22 -9.54
N ASP A 236 -10.28 11.97 -10.13
CA ASP A 236 -11.37 11.53 -11.02
C ASP A 236 -12.31 10.47 -10.42
N LYS A 237 -12.38 10.36 -9.08
CA LYS A 237 -13.43 9.61 -8.37
C LYS A 237 -14.24 10.52 -7.43
N PRO A 238 -15.58 10.46 -7.49
CA PRO A 238 -16.40 11.22 -6.56
C PRO A 238 -16.23 10.68 -5.13
N PHE A 239 -16.30 11.59 -4.15
CA PHE A 239 -16.23 11.27 -2.72
C PHE A 239 -17.11 12.24 -1.91
N ASN A 240 -17.66 11.79 -0.78
CA ASN A 240 -18.44 12.64 0.11
C ASN A 240 -17.93 12.50 1.55
N PHE A 241 -17.30 13.55 2.09
CA PHE A 241 -16.72 13.55 3.43
C PHE A 241 -17.46 14.46 4.42
N THR A 242 -18.21 15.45 3.92
CA THR A 242 -18.75 16.58 4.71
C THR A 242 -20.24 16.85 4.48
N GLY A 243 -20.87 16.18 3.52
CA GLY A 243 -22.27 16.38 3.14
C GLY A 243 -22.43 16.53 1.63
N THR A 244 -21.62 17.38 1.00
CA THR A 244 -21.53 17.50 -0.46
C THR A 244 -20.68 16.38 -1.06
N THR A 245 -21.14 15.82 -2.18
CA THR A 245 -20.28 14.95 -3.01
C THR A 245 -19.41 15.81 -3.92
N TYR A 246 -18.11 15.60 -3.85
CA TYR A 246 -17.09 16.34 -4.59
C TYR A 246 -16.34 15.43 -5.55
N LEU A 247 -15.77 16.02 -6.59
CA LEU A 247 -14.86 15.38 -7.54
C LEU A 247 -13.57 16.21 -7.60
N LEU A 248 -12.42 15.58 -7.32
CA LEU A 248 -11.10 16.16 -7.55
C LEU A 248 -10.65 15.81 -8.96
N GLN A 249 -10.59 16.80 -9.84
CA GLN A 249 -10.15 16.62 -11.23
C GLN A 249 -8.73 17.12 -11.43
N LEU A 250 -7.97 16.45 -12.28
CA LEU A 250 -6.65 16.90 -12.71
C LEU A 250 -6.73 17.43 -14.15
N LYS A 251 -6.33 18.69 -14.36
CA LYS A 251 -6.25 19.30 -15.69
C LYS A 251 -4.93 20.05 -15.84
N ASP A 252 -4.19 19.75 -16.91
CA ASP A 252 -2.93 20.43 -17.25
C ASP A 252 -1.94 20.49 -16.07
N GLY A 253 -1.88 19.42 -15.26
CA GLY A 253 -1.05 19.32 -14.06
C GLY A 253 -1.57 20.05 -12.80
N THR A 254 -2.73 20.70 -12.88
CA THR A 254 -3.36 21.44 -11.77
C THR A 254 -4.63 20.72 -11.28
N LEU A 255 -4.82 20.65 -9.97
CA LEU A 255 -6.03 20.09 -9.36
C LEU A 255 -7.14 21.13 -9.25
N GLY A 256 -8.34 20.75 -9.65
CA GLY A 256 -9.59 21.46 -9.37
C GLY A 256 -10.51 20.59 -8.50
N LEU A 257 -11.43 21.25 -7.80
CA LEU A 257 -12.49 20.61 -7.02
C LEU A 257 -13.83 21.12 -7.51
N GLU A 258 -14.70 20.21 -7.92
CA GLU A 258 -16.07 20.53 -8.29
C GLU A 258 -17.07 19.71 -7.48
N LYS A 259 -18.31 20.19 -7.41
CA LYS A 259 -19.42 19.40 -6.85
C LYS A 259 -19.85 18.38 -7.91
N ALA A 260 -19.85 17.11 -7.55
CA ALA A 260 -20.29 16.05 -8.45
C ALA A 260 -21.81 16.13 -8.69
N THR A 261 -22.27 15.64 -9.84
CA THR A 261 -23.71 15.46 -10.12
C THR A 261 -24.29 14.19 -9.50
N GLU A 262 -23.43 13.24 -9.11
CA GLU A 262 -23.77 12.05 -8.35
C GLU A 262 -23.82 12.38 -6.85
N GLU A 263 -24.86 11.92 -6.15
CA GLU A 263 -24.95 12.01 -4.70
C GLU A 263 -24.48 10.69 -4.06
N LEU A 264 -23.28 10.69 -3.49
CA LEU A 264 -22.77 9.60 -2.68
C LEU A 264 -23.20 9.77 -1.21
N PRO A 265 -23.41 8.67 -0.46
CA PRO A 265 -23.60 8.75 0.99
C PRO A 265 -22.34 9.33 1.65
N VAL A 266 -22.53 10.09 2.74
CA VAL A 266 -21.41 10.62 3.52
C VAL A 266 -20.60 9.46 4.07
N MET A 267 -19.31 9.44 3.76
CA MET A 267 -18.39 8.40 4.20
C MET A 267 -18.29 8.44 5.74
N PRO A 268 -18.46 7.31 6.46
CA PRO A 268 -18.32 7.29 7.92
C PRO A 268 -16.96 7.84 8.36
N MET A 269 -16.90 8.38 9.58
CA MET A 269 -15.62 8.77 10.19
C MET A 269 -14.75 7.53 10.50
N PRO A 270 -13.42 7.65 10.58
CA PRO A 270 -12.56 6.64 11.20
C PRO A 270 -13.05 6.24 12.60
N PRO A 271 -12.82 4.98 13.04
CA PRO A 271 -13.08 4.58 14.41
C PRO A 271 -11.98 5.13 15.33
N ASP A 272 -12.37 5.76 16.44
CA ASP A 272 -11.43 6.29 17.42
C ASP A 272 -10.88 5.16 18.30
N LEU A 273 -9.77 4.56 17.85
CA LEU A 273 -9.10 3.41 18.50
C LEU A 273 -7.93 3.84 19.41
N ALA A 274 -7.93 5.09 19.87
CA ALA A 274 -6.91 5.59 20.79
C ALA A 274 -7.00 4.93 22.19
N VAL A 275 -5.89 4.93 22.92
CA VAL A 275 -5.88 4.51 24.33
C VAL A 275 -6.82 5.41 25.15
N GLY A 276 -7.66 4.81 26.00
CA GLY A 276 -8.71 5.50 26.74
C GLY A 276 -10.08 5.54 26.04
N LYS A 277 -10.20 4.93 24.84
CA LYS A 277 -11.46 4.86 24.08
C LYS A 277 -12.07 3.48 24.17
N LYS A 278 -13.39 3.37 23.98
CA LYS A 278 -14.05 2.07 23.93
C LYS A 278 -13.78 1.38 22.60
N ALA A 279 -13.38 0.11 22.67
CA ALA A 279 -13.35 -0.77 21.51
C ALA A 279 -14.77 -0.98 20.96
N LEU A 280 -14.86 -1.26 19.66
CA LEU A 280 -16.15 -1.43 18.99
C LEU A 280 -16.77 -2.79 19.36
N GLU A 281 -18.00 -2.76 19.87
CA GLU A 281 -18.74 -3.96 20.25
C GLU A 281 -19.15 -4.77 19.01
N PHE A 282 -19.06 -6.10 19.10
CA PHE A 282 -19.50 -7.01 18.02
C PHE A 282 -20.03 -8.33 18.57
N SER A 283 -20.87 -9.00 17.79
CA SER A 283 -21.34 -10.37 18.05
C SER A 283 -21.06 -11.23 16.83
N MET A 284 -20.14 -12.18 16.95
CA MET A 284 -19.64 -12.99 15.82
C MET A 284 -19.38 -14.44 16.24
N PRO A 285 -19.66 -15.44 15.36
CA PRO A 285 -19.30 -16.82 15.62
C PRO A 285 -17.78 -17.02 15.51
N ALA A 286 -17.21 -17.72 16.49
CA ALA A 286 -15.86 -18.26 16.41
C ALA A 286 -15.84 -19.58 15.61
N THR A 287 -14.65 -20.06 15.23
CA THR A 287 -14.45 -21.26 14.40
C THR A 287 -14.87 -22.57 15.06
N ASP A 288 -15.08 -22.58 16.38
CA ASP A 288 -15.65 -23.71 17.15
C ASP A 288 -17.19 -23.70 17.17
N GLY A 289 -17.82 -22.65 16.63
CA GLY A 289 -19.27 -22.42 16.65
C GLY A 289 -19.78 -21.59 17.83
N THR A 290 -18.91 -21.19 18.77
CA THR A 290 -19.29 -20.34 19.90
C THR A 290 -19.53 -18.89 19.45
N THR A 291 -20.68 -18.30 19.77
CA THR A 291 -20.91 -16.87 19.53
C THR A 291 -20.17 -16.02 20.57
N ILE A 292 -19.28 -15.14 20.11
CA ILE A 292 -18.53 -14.19 20.94
C ILE A 292 -19.22 -12.84 20.93
N GLU A 293 -19.77 -12.41 22.07
CA GLU A 293 -20.25 -11.04 22.33
C GLU A 293 -19.11 -10.19 22.90
N PHE A 294 -18.31 -9.54 22.06
CA PHE A 294 -17.18 -8.72 22.50
C PHE A 294 -17.62 -7.28 22.87
N PRO A 295 -17.12 -6.68 23.98
CA PRO A 295 -16.15 -7.22 24.95
C PRO A 295 -16.77 -8.07 26.07
N LYS A 296 -18.10 -8.01 26.26
CA LYS A 296 -18.87 -8.60 27.38
C LYS A 296 -18.55 -10.06 27.70
N ALA A 297 -18.27 -10.90 26.71
CA ALA A 297 -17.88 -12.31 26.87
C ALA A 297 -16.55 -12.50 27.65
N TYR A 298 -15.79 -11.42 27.85
CA TYR A 298 -14.49 -11.40 28.49
C TYR A 298 -14.44 -10.49 29.73
N ALA A 299 -15.58 -10.22 30.38
CA ALA A 299 -15.61 -9.53 31.67
C ALA A 299 -14.61 -10.16 32.68
N GLY A 300 -13.95 -9.31 33.46
CA GLY A 300 -12.86 -9.65 34.37
C GLY A 300 -11.50 -9.89 33.70
N LYS A 301 -11.42 -9.96 32.37
CA LYS A 301 -10.18 -10.23 31.63
C LYS A 301 -9.57 -8.98 31.00
N LEU A 302 -8.32 -9.10 30.59
CA LEU A 302 -7.59 -8.18 29.73
C LEU A 302 -7.36 -8.90 28.39
N VAL A 303 -7.95 -8.41 27.31
CA VAL A 303 -8.08 -9.14 26.03
C VAL A 303 -7.22 -8.50 24.95
N MET A 304 -6.35 -9.28 24.33
CA MET A 304 -5.69 -8.86 23.09
C MET A 304 -6.55 -9.28 21.89
N LEU A 305 -7.10 -8.30 21.17
CA LEU A 305 -7.64 -8.52 19.83
C LEU A 305 -6.45 -8.65 18.87
N ASP A 306 -6.33 -9.79 18.19
CA ASP A 306 -5.22 -10.12 17.30
C ASP A 306 -5.69 -10.28 15.85
N PHE A 307 -5.45 -9.27 15.01
CA PHE A 307 -5.87 -9.27 13.61
C PHE A 307 -4.70 -9.82 12.76
N TRP A 308 -4.84 -11.05 12.28
CA TRP A 308 -3.76 -11.88 11.72
C TRP A 308 -4.20 -12.69 10.49
N ALA A 309 -3.29 -13.46 9.88
CA ALA A 309 -3.62 -14.45 8.85
C ALA A 309 -2.53 -15.53 8.70
N THR A 310 -2.87 -16.71 8.19
CA THR A 310 -1.90 -17.82 7.98
C THR A 310 -0.83 -17.55 6.91
N TRP A 311 -0.98 -16.47 6.14
CA TRP A 311 -0.01 -16.00 5.15
C TRP A 311 0.80 -14.78 5.63
N CYS A 312 0.47 -14.21 6.80
CA CYS A 312 1.12 -13.02 7.35
C CYS A 312 2.44 -13.38 8.04
N GLY A 313 3.55 -13.37 7.30
CA GLY A 313 4.90 -13.62 7.85
C GLY A 313 5.22 -12.86 9.14
N PRO A 314 4.99 -11.52 9.22
CA PRO A 314 5.24 -10.76 10.45
C PRO A 314 4.30 -11.09 11.61
N CYS A 315 3.12 -11.66 11.38
CA CYS A 315 2.22 -12.16 12.42
C CYS A 315 2.77 -13.48 12.98
N ILE A 316 3.15 -14.40 12.10
CA ILE A 316 3.72 -15.71 12.46
C ILE A 316 5.03 -15.55 13.25
N ALA A 317 5.86 -14.58 12.87
CA ALA A 317 7.08 -14.24 13.60
C ALA A 317 6.84 -13.67 15.01
N GLU A 318 5.66 -13.10 15.27
CA GLU A 318 5.27 -12.57 16.59
C GLU A 318 4.71 -13.67 17.52
N LEU A 319 4.16 -14.73 16.93
CA LEU A 319 3.41 -15.77 17.62
C LEU A 319 4.14 -16.40 18.84
N PRO A 320 5.47 -16.62 18.84
CA PRO A 320 6.18 -17.09 20.03
C PRO A 320 6.06 -16.15 21.25
N ASN A 321 6.04 -14.83 21.04
CA ASN A 321 5.88 -13.85 22.12
C ASN A 321 4.44 -13.85 22.65
N VAL A 322 3.45 -13.97 21.76
CA VAL A 322 2.03 -14.09 22.12
C VAL A 322 1.79 -15.36 22.94
N LYS A 323 2.29 -16.51 22.49
CA LYS A 323 2.22 -17.78 23.23
C LYS A 323 2.87 -17.69 24.60
N LYS A 324 4.03 -17.03 24.71
CA LYS A 324 4.67 -16.79 26.01
C LYS A 324 3.80 -15.94 26.92
N ALA A 325 3.27 -14.81 26.44
CA ALA A 325 2.37 -13.96 27.22
C ALA A 325 1.10 -14.73 27.67
N TYR A 326 0.54 -15.57 26.79
CA TYR A 326 -0.58 -16.44 27.12
C TYR A 326 -0.23 -17.41 28.24
N ALA A 327 0.86 -18.17 28.11
CA ALA A 327 1.29 -19.14 29.12
C ALA A 327 1.64 -18.50 30.48
N ASP A 328 2.20 -17.28 30.47
CA ASP A 328 2.56 -16.58 31.71
C ASP A 328 1.35 -15.95 32.44
N TRP A 329 0.28 -15.58 31.71
CA TRP A 329 -0.77 -14.69 32.23
C TRP A 329 -2.22 -15.11 32.02
N HIS A 330 -2.52 -16.15 31.23
CA HIS A 330 -3.91 -16.55 30.95
C HIS A 330 -4.71 -16.84 32.23
N ASP A 331 -4.19 -17.71 33.09
CA ASP A 331 -4.77 -18.06 34.41
C ASP A 331 -4.87 -16.86 35.39
N LYS A 332 -4.27 -15.71 35.04
CA LYS A 332 -4.26 -14.47 35.83
C LYS A 332 -5.16 -13.38 35.21
N GLY A 333 -5.94 -13.73 34.19
CA GLY A 333 -6.92 -12.86 33.55
C GLY A 333 -6.49 -12.29 32.19
N PHE A 334 -5.42 -12.77 31.56
CA PHE A 334 -5.13 -12.44 30.16
C PHE A 334 -5.90 -13.34 29.19
N GLU A 335 -6.27 -12.81 28.03
CA GLU A 335 -6.91 -13.56 26.97
C GLU A 335 -6.53 -13.01 25.60
N VAL A 336 -6.67 -13.83 24.57
CA VAL A 336 -6.50 -13.41 23.17
C VAL A 336 -7.77 -13.76 22.39
N LEU A 337 -8.12 -12.94 21.41
CA LEU A 337 -9.16 -13.24 20.43
C LEU A 337 -8.58 -12.98 19.05
N GLY A 338 -8.38 -14.04 18.27
CA GLY A 338 -7.86 -13.94 16.92
C GLY A 338 -8.95 -13.59 15.91
N ILE A 339 -8.65 -12.67 14.99
CA ILE A 339 -9.50 -12.30 13.85
C ILE A 339 -8.68 -12.56 12.58
N SER A 340 -9.08 -13.58 11.81
CA SER A 340 -8.34 -14.02 10.63
C SER A 340 -8.77 -13.27 9.35
N PHE A 341 -7.76 -12.78 8.63
CA PHE A 341 -7.82 -12.15 7.30
C PHE A 341 -7.44 -13.16 6.20
N ASP A 342 -7.60 -14.44 6.46
CA ASP A 342 -7.50 -15.46 5.43
C ASP A 342 -8.68 -15.37 4.45
N ASP A 343 -8.41 -15.75 3.20
CA ASP A 343 -9.40 -15.77 2.11
C ASP A 343 -10.39 -16.94 2.30
N LYS A 344 -11.41 -17.00 1.46
CA LYS A 344 -12.41 -18.08 1.43
C LYS A 344 -11.76 -19.47 1.33
N ASP A 345 -12.52 -20.48 1.77
CA ASP A 345 -12.14 -21.90 1.74
C ASP A 345 -10.89 -22.26 2.60
N MET A 346 -10.39 -21.35 3.45
CA MET A 346 -9.21 -21.58 4.31
C MET A 346 -9.52 -22.21 5.69
N ALA A 347 -10.78 -22.54 6.00
CA ALA A 347 -11.20 -23.00 7.34
C ALA A 347 -10.40 -24.20 7.87
N GLU A 348 -10.21 -25.24 7.06
CA GLU A 348 -9.43 -26.43 7.44
C GLU A 348 -7.95 -26.09 7.67
N LYS A 349 -7.39 -25.20 6.83
CA LYS A 349 -6.00 -24.73 6.95
C LYS A 349 -5.79 -23.94 8.23
N ILE A 350 -6.73 -23.05 8.59
CA ILE A 350 -6.68 -22.28 9.84
C ILE A 350 -6.76 -23.21 11.04
N ALA A 351 -7.70 -24.16 11.05
CA ALA A 351 -7.85 -25.13 12.14
C ALA A 351 -6.62 -26.05 12.29
N ALA A 352 -5.99 -26.45 11.18
CA ALA A 352 -4.73 -27.18 11.21
C ALA A 352 -3.58 -26.31 11.76
N PHE A 353 -3.46 -25.07 11.28
CA PHE A 353 -2.42 -24.13 11.68
C PHE A 353 -2.50 -23.75 13.17
N THR A 354 -3.70 -23.39 13.66
CA THR A 354 -3.88 -23.00 15.07
C THR A 354 -3.62 -24.17 16.02
N LYS A 355 -3.93 -25.39 15.60
CA LYS A 355 -3.56 -26.62 16.32
C LYS A 355 -2.06 -26.88 16.30
N GLU A 356 -1.41 -26.78 15.14
CA GLU A 356 0.04 -27.00 14.98
C GLU A 356 0.86 -25.96 15.76
N GLN A 357 0.45 -24.70 15.71
CA GLN A 357 1.10 -23.60 16.41
C GLN A 357 0.69 -23.49 17.87
N GLU A 358 -0.20 -24.34 18.39
CA GLU A 358 -0.73 -24.30 19.77
C GLU A 358 -1.28 -22.90 20.12
N MET A 359 -2.27 -22.46 19.36
CA MET A 359 -3.07 -21.24 19.58
C MET A 359 -4.41 -21.66 20.23
N PRO A 360 -4.47 -21.85 21.56
CA PRO A 360 -5.67 -22.37 22.24
C PRO A 360 -6.84 -21.37 22.30
N TRP A 361 -6.58 -20.10 21.99
CA TRP A 361 -7.57 -19.04 22.06
C TRP A 361 -8.53 -19.02 20.86
N ALA A 362 -9.74 -18.49 21.09
CA ALA A 362 -10.79 -18.39 20.08
C ALA A 362 -10.34 -17.62 18.83
N GLN A 363 -10.83 -18.07 17.68
CA GLN A 363 -10.59 -17.48 16.37
C GLN A 363 -11.92 -17.12 15.72
N ILE A 364 -12.01 -15.94 15.12
CA ILE A 364 -13.10 -15.53 14.24
C ILE A 364 -12.54 -15.51 12.81
N TYR A 365 -13.24 -16.16 11.89
CA TYR A 365 -12.86 -16.25 10.49
C TYR A 365 -14.11 -16.22 9.63
N GLU A 366 -14.14 -15.31 8.65
CA GLU A 366 -15.30 -15.11 7.77
C GLU A 366 -15.05 -15.55 6.32
N GLY A 367 -13.80 -15.88 5.95
CA GLY A 367 -13.42 -16.16 4.56
C GLY A 367 -13.55 -14.96 3.62
N LYS A 368 -13.39 -13.74 4.14
CA LYS A 368 -13.56 -12.47 3.40
C LYS A 368 -12.26 -11.70 3.17
N ALA A 369 -11.11 -12.25 3.59
CA ALA A 369 -9.82 -11.56 3.58
C ALA A 369 -9.89 -10.13 4.17
N TRP A 370 -9.60 -9.09 3.39
CA TRP A 370 -9.66 -7.70 3.84
C TRP A 370 -11.06 -7.12 4.04
N ASN A 371 -12.12 -7.84 3.63
CA ASN A 371 -13.52 -7.43 3.75
C ASN A 371 -14.23 -8.17 4.90
N THR A 372 -13.50 -8.63 5.92
CA THR A 372 -14.08 -9.09 7.20
C THR A 372 -14.88 -7.96 7.84
N THR A 373 -16.03 -8.28 8.41
CA THR A 373 -16.90 -7.30 9.07
C THR A 373 -16.20 -6.63 10.25
N ILE A 374 -15.44 -7.38 11.07
CA ILE A 374 -14.66 -6.78 12.17
C ILE A 374 -13.52 -5.90 11.61
N GLY A 375 -12.82 -6.35 10.56
CA GLY A 375 -11.75 -5.57 9.91
C GLY A 375 -12.25 -4.27 9.27
N GLU A 376 -13.46 -4.25 8.72
CA GLU A 376 -14.12 -3.04 8.23
C GLU A 376 -14.54 -2.11 9.38
N MET A 377 -15.13 -2.66 10.45
CA MET A 377 -15.54 -1.88 11.64
C MET A 377 -14.35 -1.16 12.28
N TYR A 378 -13.26 -1.88 12.53
CA TYR A 378 -12.01 -1.37 13.11
C TYR A 378 -11.08 -0.68 12.10
N ASP A 379 -11.49 -0.55 10.82
CA ASP A 379 -10.73 0.06 9.73
C ASP A 379 -9.29 -0.49 9.54
N VAL A 380 -9.15 -1.80 9.72
CA VAL A 380 -7.84 -2.48 9.63
C VAL A 380 -7.36 -2.49 8.19
N SER A 381 -6.17 -1.91 7.99
CA SER A 381 -5.54 -1.63 6.70
C SER A 381 -4.19 -2.35 6.51
N GLY A 382 -3.69 -3.00 7.56
CA GLY A 382 -2.46 -3.78 7.59
C GLY A 382 -2.48 -4.76 8.76
N ILE A 383 -1.76 -5.87 8.63
CA ILE A 383 -1.61 -6.88 9.70
C ILE A 383 -0.12 -7.23 9.91
N PRO A 384 0.32 -7.58 11.13
CA PRO A 384 -0.49 -7.69 12.35
C PRO A 384 -0.96 -6.33 12.85
N PHE A 385 -2.20 -6.29 13.30
CA PHE A 385 -2.80 -5.16 14.01
C PHE A 385 -3.38 -5.71 15.31
N VAL A 386 -3.03 -5.11 16.45
CA VAL A 386 -3.43 -5.62 17.75
C VAL A 386 -3.87 -4.49 18.69
N LEU A 387 -4.90 -4.77 19.48
CA LEU A 387 -5.42 -3.87 20.51
C LEU A 387 -5.51 -4.64 21.83
N LEU A 388 -5.09 -4.02 22.93
CA LEU A 388 -5.31 -4.56 24.27
C LEU A 388 -6.49 -3.83 24.90
N VAL A 389 -7.53 -4.58 25.25
CA VAL A 389 -8.82 -4.07 25.70
C VAL A 389 -9.15 -4.60 27.08
N ASP A 390 -9.58 -3.73 27.97
CA ASP A 390 -10.14 -4.11 29.26
C ASP A 390 -11.55 -4.69 29.07
N GLY A 391 -11.75 -5.95 29.48
CA GLY A 391 -13.00 -6.67 29.28
C GLY A 391 -14.17 -6.21 30.14
N ASP A 392 -13.94 -5.42 31.20
CA ASP A 392 -15.00 -4.88 32.06
C ASP A 392 -15.52 -3.53 31.54
N SER A 393 -14.62 -2.60 31.18
CA SER A 393 -15.00 -1.28 30.68
C SER A 393 -15.21 -1.23 29.16
N GLY A 394 -14.60 -2.16 28.43
CA GLY A 394 -14.45 -2.13 26.98
C GLY A 394 -13.35 -1.17 26.50
N GLU A 395 -12.53 -0.63 27.38
CA GLU A 395 -11.55 0.42 27.07
C GLU A 395 -10.26 -0.16 26.45
N ILE A 396 -9.78 0.47 25.38
CA ILE A 396 -8.47 0.19 24.77
C ILE A 396 -7.40 0.76 25.70
N VAL A 397 -6.56 -0.11 26.25
CA VAL A 397 -5.48 0.26 27.18
C VAL A 397 -4.09 0.24 26.54
N ALA A 398 -3.93 -0.38 25.37
CA ALA A 398 -2.72 -0.31 24.53
C ALA A 398 -3.02 -0.65 23.06
N THR A 399 -2.13 -0.24 22.16
CA THR A 399 -2.23 -0.48 20.70
C THR A 399 -0.94 -1.13 20.15
N THR A 400 -0.98 -1.58 18.88
CA THR A 400 0.06 -2.35 18.17
C THR A 400 1.51 -1.99 18.48
N ARG A 401 1.85 -0.70 18.68
CA ARG A 401 3.23 -0.26 18.94
C ARG A 401 3.83 -0.90 20.20
N ASP A 402 3.03 -1.10 21.23
CA ASP A 402 3.48 -1.52 22.56
C ASP A 402 3.23 -3.02 22.80
N LEU A 403 2.66 -3.73 21.82
CA LEU A 403 2.10 -5.09 21.94
C LEU A 403 2.85 -6.12 21.09
N ARG A 404 4.16 -5.91 20.89
CA ARG A 404 5.02 -6.76 20.03
C ARG A 404 6.43 -6.90 20.59
N GLY A 405 7.12 -7.95 20.17
CA GLY A 405 8.50 -8.25 20.51
C GLY A 405 8.66 -8.97 21.87
N PRO A 406 9.91 -9.25 22.28
CA PRO A 406 10.21 -10.09 23.45
C PRO A 406 9.73 -9.51 24.79
N GLY A 407 9.45 -8.20 24.85
CA GLY A 407 8.90 -7.53 26.04
C GLY A 407 7.39 -7.73 26.24
N LEU A 408 6.68 -8.35 25.29
CA LEU A 408 5.21 -8.46 25.32
C LEU A 408 4.68 -9.07 26.63
N SER A 409 5.24 -10.18 27.09
CA SER A 409 4.76 -10.82 28.33
C SER A 409 4.94 -9.93 29.57
N GLU A 410 6.06 -9.22 29.67
CA GLU A 410 6.28 -8.28 30.78
C GLU A 410 5.29 -7.10 30.71
N PHE A 411 5.02 -6.59 29.51
CA PHE A 411 4.02 -5.54 29.29
C PHE A 411 2.61 -6.00 29.73
N ILE A 412 2.16 -7.18 29.31
CA ILE A 412 0.86 -7.75 29.73
C ILE A 412 0.78 -7.92 31.24
N GLY A 413 1.83 -8.44 31.89
CA GLY A 413 1.90 -8.56 33.35
C GLY A 413 1.77 -7.22 34.07
N ASN A 414 2.44 -6.19 33.57
CA ASN A 414 2.34 -4.83 34.11
C ASN A 414 0.94 -4.23 33.94
N MET A 415 0.25 -4.49 32.81
CA MET A 415 -1.11 -4.00 32.58
C MET A 415 -2.14 -4.74 33.44
N LEU A 416 -2.01 -6.06 33.63
CA LEU A 416 -2.81 -6.81 34.60
C LEU A 416 -2.63 -6.31 36.03
N ALA A 417 -1.39 -6.04 36.45
CA ALA A 417 -1.11 -5.51 37.79
C ALA A 417 -1.79 -4.15 38.02
N LYS A 418 -1.80 -3.26 37.02
CA LYS A 418 -2.54 -1.99 37.07
C LYS A 418 -4.05 -2.20 37.20
N LYS A 419 -4.66 -3.07 36.37
CA LYS A 419 -6.09 -3.42 36.43
C LYS A 419 -6.48 -3.94 37.82
N GLN A 420 -5.68 -4.85 38.38
CA GLN A 420 -5.89 -5.42 39.71
C GLN A 420 -5.64 -4.43 40.86
N GLY A 421 -4.85 -3.36 40.61
CA GLY A 421 -4.68 -2.23 41.53
C GLY A 421 -5.93 -1.36 41.58
N ALA A 422 -6.38 -0.87 40.42
CA ALA A 422 -7.57 -0.02 40.31
C ALA A 422 -8.82 -0.68 40.92
N ALA A 423 -9.05 -1.97 40.63
CA ALA A 423 -10.16 -2.74 41.18
C ALA A 423 -10.14 -2.96 42.72
N LYS A 424 -9.07 -2.53 43.41
CA LYS A 424 -8.95 -2.51 44.88
C LYS A 424 -9.12 -1.10 45.47
N GLU A 425 -9.03 -0.05 44.66
CA GLU A 425 -9.25 1.34 45.10
C GLU A 425 -10.74 1.75 44.95
N GLU A 426 -11.48 1.08 44.08
CA GLU A 426 -12.94 1.26 43.90
C GLU A 426 -13.81 0.45 44.90
N LYS A 427 -13.21 -0.27 45.85
CA LYS A 427 -13.89 -1.13 46.84
C LYS A 427 -13.56 -0.75 48.28
#